data_AF-A0A3L7SMQ0-F1
#
_entry.id   AF-A0A3L7SMQ0-F1
#
_cell.length_a   1.000
_cell.length_b   1.000
_cell.length_c   1.000
_cell.angle_alpha   90.00
_cell.angle_beta   90.00
_cell.angle_gamma   90.00
#
_symmetry.space_group_name_H-M   'P 1'
#
loop_
_entity.id
_entity.type
_entity.pdbx_description
1 polymer ?
#
loop_
_entity_poly.entity_id
_entity_poly.type
_entity_poly.pdbx_seq_one_letter_code
_entity_poly.pdbx_strand_id
1 'polypeptide(L)'
;DRGKLTGKPIEMQDADDKLKAPVMDAVTKLFKGNTARQGDHMGNFFEAFMHGKHPISDVVGQHRVVSACHLANISIRLGRKLQWNPQTESFVGDNEANQWLKREPRKGYEFAS
;
A
#
# COMPACT_ATOMS: atom_id res chain seq x y z
N ASP A 1 -9.48 15.35 8.39
CA ASP A 1 -9.53 14.21 9.32
C ASP A 1 -10.63 13.25 8.89
N ARG A 2 -10.33 11.97 8.62
CA ARG A 2 -11.34 10.98 8.19
C ARG A 2 -12.10 10.35 9.38
N GLY A 3 -12.29 11.11 10.46
CA GLY A 3 -12.86 10.64 11.71
C GLY A 3 -11.97 9.63 12.43
N LYS A 4 -12.04 9.60 13.77
CA LYS A 4 -11.42 8.52 14.55
C LYS A 4 -12.29 7.26 14.38
N LEU A 5 -11.67 6.09 14.26
CA LEU A 5 -12.40 4.83 14.40
C LEU A 5 -12.95 4.76 15.84
N THR A 6 -14.27 4.74 15.97
CA THR A 6 -14.99 4.71 17.27
C THR A 6 -16.03 3.60 17.29
N GLY A 7 -16.55 3.28 18.47
CA GLY A 7 -17.65 2.34 18.67
C GLY A 7 -17.28 1.13 19.53
N LYS A 8 -18.30 0.31 19.85
CA LYS A 8 -18.21 -0.82 20.78
C LYS A 8 -17.01 -1.75 20.55
N PRO A 9 -16.61 -2.11 19.31
CA PRO A 9 -15.44 -2.96 19.11
C PRO A 9 -14.13 -2.33 19.60
N ILE A 10 -13.96 -1.01 19.39
CA ILE A 10 -12.77 -0.27 19.82
C ILE A 10 -12.78 -0.12 21.35
N GLU A 11 -13.93 0.21 21.92
CA GLU A 11 -14.11 0.34 23.37
C GLU A 11 -13.82 -0.99 24.10
N MET A 12 -14.32 -2.11 23.56
CA MET A 12 -14.08 -3.45 24.11
C MET A 12 -12.60 -3.85 24.00
N GLN A 13 -11.95 -3.55 22.87
CA GLN A 13 -10.52 -3.78 22.72
C GLN A 13 -9.72 -2.92 23.71
N ASP A 14 -10.03 -1.64 23.84
CA ASP A 14 -9.29 -0.72 24.71
C ASP A 14 -9.44 -1.03 26.20
N ALA A 15 -10.57 -1.64 26.60
CA ALA A 15 -10.85 -2.04 27.97
C ALA A 15 -10.28 -3.42 28.35
N ASP A 16 -9.86 -4.24 27.40
CA ASP A 16 -9.30 -5.57 27.64
C ASP A 16 -7.88 -5.70 27.10
N ASP A 17 -6.89 -5.71 28.00
CA ASP A 17 -5.48 -5.87 27.64
C ASP A 17 -5.19 -7.16 26.86
N LYS A 18 -5.98 -8.22 27.05
CA LYS A 18 -5.83 -9.47 26.29
C LYS A 18 -6.22 -9.30 24.82
N LEU A 19 -7.04 -8.31 24.50
CA LEU A 19 -7.39 -7.93 23.12
C LEU A 19 -6.48 -6.83 22.59
N LYS A 20 -6.16 -5.84 23.42
CA LYS A 20 -5.34 -4.70 23.03
C LYS A 20 -3.89 -5.05 22.72
N ALA A 21 -3.23 -5.80 23.60
CA ALA A 21 -1.81 -6.07 23.48
C ALA A 21 -1.45 -6.83 22.19
N PRO A 22 -2.19 -7.89 21.78
CA PRO A 22 -1.93 -8.57 20.51
C PRO A 22 -2.12 -7.67 19.28
N VAL A 23 -3.13 -6.77 19.31
CA VAL A 23 -3.36 -5.83 18.21
C VAL A 23 -2.21 -4.83 18.10
N MET A 24 -1.76 -4.27 19.22
CA MET A 24 -0.64 -3.33 19.23
C MET A 24 0.70 -3.98 18.85
N ASP A 25 0.92 -5.24 19.24
CA ASP A 25 2.08 -6.02 18.80
C ASP A 25 2.04 -6.27 17.28
N ALA A 26 0.88 -6.67 16.75
CA ALA A 26 0.67 -6.85 15.32
C ALA A 26 0.91 -5.55 14.53
N VAL A 27 0.46 -4.40 15.04
CA VAL A 27 0.72 -3.08 14.44
C VAL A 27 2.21 -2.74 14.46
N THR A 28 2.89 -2.98 15.58
CA THR A 28 4.34 -2.74 15.70
C THR A 28 5.12 -3.61 14.72
N LYS A 29 4.73 -4.88 14.59
CA LYS A 29 5.31 -5.81 13.60
C LYS A 29 5.03 -5.36 12.17
N LEU A 30 3.81 -4.93 11.86
CA LEU A 30 3.43 -4.39 10.55
C LEU A 30 4.29 -3.17 10.18
N PHE A 31 4.56 -2.30 11.15
CA PHE A 31 5.39 -1.12 10.98
C PHE A 31 6.89 -1.42 11.09
N LYS A 32 7.28 -2.70 11.14
CA LYS A 32 8.68 -3.14 11.17
C LYS A 32 9.46 -2.50 12.33
N GLY A 33 8.80 -2.35 13.48
CA GLY A 33 9.37 -1.70 14.67
C GLY A 33 9.44 -0.17 14.59
N ASN A 34 8.86 0.46 13.56
CA ASN A 34 8.72 1.90 13.51
C ASN A 34 7.61 2.36 14.48
N THR A 35 8.03 3.01 15.56
CA THR A 35 7.16 3.50 16.64
C THR A 35 6.75 4.96 16.48
N ALA A 36 6.93 5.55 15.29
CA ALA A 36 6.50 6.92 15.03
C ALA A 36 5.01 7.08 15.36
N ARG A 37 4.63 8.28 15.79
CA ARG A 37 3.27 8.59 16.19
C ARG A 37 2.29 8.22 15.06
N GLN A 38 1.36 7.32 15.37
CA GLN A 38 0.32 6.92 14.44
C GLN A 38 -0.50 8.15 14.00
N GLY A 39 -0.71 8.28 12.69
CA GLY A 39 -1.41 9.42 12.09
C GLY A 39 -0.51 10.62 11.73
N ASP A 40 0.76 10.63 12.14
CA ASP A 40 1.72 11.67 11.75
C ASP A 40 2.62 11.19 10.59
N HIS A 41 2.10 11.26 9.37
CA HIS A 41 2.83 10.84 8.18
C HIS A 41 4.07 11.70 7.90
N MET A 42 3.97 13.02 8.12
CA MET A 42 5.07 13.94 7.82
C MET A 42 6.20 13.80 8.84
N GLY A 43 5.86 13.71 10.13
CA GLY A 43 6.85 13.45 11.18
C GLY A 43 7.59 12.14 10.94
N ASN A 44 6.87 11.06 10.62
CA ASN A 44 7.48 9.78 10.28
C ASN A 44 8.42 9.87 9.07
N PHE A 45 8.03 10.59 8.02
CA PHE A 45 8.86 10.78 6.84
C PHE A 45 10.17 11.50 7.17
N PHE A 46 10.11 12.61 7.91
CA PHE A 46 11.32 13.36 8.28
C PHE A 46 12.22 12.56 9.24
N GLU A 47 11.66 11.86 10.22
CA GLU A 47 12.44 10.98 11.10
C GLU A 47 13.16 9.89 10.29
N ALA A 48 12.43 9.22 9.38
CA ALA A 48 13.00 8.20 8.52
C ALA A 48 14.14 8.75 7.66
N PHE A 49 13.94 9.93 7.06
CA PHE A 49 14.95 10.62 6.26
C PHE A 49 16.19 10.98 7.08
N MET A 50 16.02 11.62 8.24
CA MET A 50 17.13 12.05 9.10
C MET A 50 17.94 10.88 9.63
N HIS A 51 17.32 9.72 9.86
CA HIS A 51 17.98 8.55 10.44
C HIS A 51 18.30 7.43 9.45
N GLY A 52 18.10 7.66 8.14
CA GLY A 52 18.38 6.65 7.10
C GLY A 52 17.55 5.38 7.24
N LYS A 53 16.31 5.49 7.74
CA LYS A 53 15.37 4.37 7.90
C LYS A 53 14.30 4.43 6.81
N HIS A 54 13.56 3.34 6.62
CA HIS A 54 12.35 3.37 5.81
C HIS A 54 11.18 3.98 6.59
N PRO A 55 10.37 4.87 5.96
CA PRO A 55 9.11 5.31 6.55
C PRO A 55 8.12 4.14 6.62
N ILE A 56 7.07 4.29 7.43
CA ILE A 56 5.98 3.31 7.52
C ILE A 56 5.35 3.08 6.14
N SER A 57 5.18 4.17 5.37
CA SER A 57 4.71 4.13 3.98
C SER A 57 5.89 4.03 3.00
N ASP A 58 6.55 2.87 2.95
CA ASP A 58 7.67 2.62 2.06
C ASP A 58 7.28 2.48 0.57
N VAL A 59 8.23 2.74 -0.33
CA VAL A 59 8.01 2.77 -1.79
C VAL A 59 7.48 1.43 -2.32
N VAL A 60 8.02 0.30 -1.86
CA VAL A 60 7.67 -1.03 -2.38
C VAL A 60 6.25 -1.41 -1.92
N GLY A 61 5.92 -1.15 -0.66
CA GLY A 61 4.58 -1.35 -0.13
C GLY A 61 3.55 -0.52 -0.89
N GLN A 62 3.83 0.76 -1.11
CA GLN A 62 2.91 1.65 -1.82
C GLN A 62 2.79 1.31 -3.31
N HIS A 63 3.86 0.88 -3.97
CA HIS A 63 3.81 0.37 -5.35
C HIS A 63 2.85 -0.82 -5.50
N ARG A 64 2.86 -1.75 -4.55
CA ARG A 64 1.93 -2.90 -4.56
C ARG A 64 0.48 -2.47 -4.29
N VAL A 65 0.26 -1.51 -3.40
CA VAL A 65 -1.07 -0.97 -3.10
C VAL A 65 -1.65 -0.29 -4.35
N VAL A 66 -0.88 0.59 -5.01
CA VAL A 66 -1.36 1.29 -6.21
C VAL A 66 -1.53 0.33 -7.39
N SER A 67 -0.68 -0.71 -7.50
CA SER A 67 -0.84 -1.77 -8.49
C SER A 67 -2.23 -2.41 -8.37
N ALA A 68 -2.67 -2.77 -7.16
CA ALA A 68 -4.00 -3.37 -6.95
C ALA A 68 -5.14 -2.48 -7.49
N CYS A 69 -5.07 -1.16 -7.30
CA CYS A 69 -6.05 -0.22 -7.86
C CYS A 69 -6.06 -0.25 -9.39
N HIS A 70 -4.90 -0.28 -10.03
CA HIS A 70 -4.79 -0.37 -11.48
C HIS A 70 -5.31 -1.71 -12.01
N LEU A 71 -4.96 -2.83 -11.37
CA LEU A 71 -5.43 -4.16 -11.76
C LEU A 71 -6.96 -4.27 -11.69
N ALA A 72 -7.58 -3.70 -10.65
CA ALA A 72 -9.03 -3.63 -10.54
C ALA A 72 -9.67 -2.85 -11.70
N ASN A 73 -9.09 -1.69 -12.06
CA ASN A 73 -9.56 -0.89 -13.18
C ASN A 73 -9.42 -1.59 -14.52
N ILE A 74 -8.31 -2.33 -14.75
CA ILE A 74 -8.11 -3.10 -15.98
C ILE A 74 -9.11 -4.26 -16.05
N SER A 75 -9.35 -4.97 -14.94
CA SER A 75 -10.37 -6.01 -14.84
C SER A 75 -11.77 -5.49 -15.19
N ILE A 76 -12.15 -4.33 -14.63
CA ILE A 76 -13.43 -3.66 -14.95
C ILE A 76 -13.50 -3.30 -16.44
N ARG A 77 -12.42 -2.71 -16.99
CA ARG A 77 -12.36 -2.29 -18.39
C ARG A 77 -12.52 -3.46 -19.36
N LEU A 78 -11.89 -4.59 -19.08
CA LEU A 78 -11.93 -5.78 -19.94
C LEU A 78 -13.14 -6.69 -19.66
N GLY A 79 -13.88 -6.42 -18.58
CA GLY A 79 -15.09 -7.18 -18.20
C GLY A 79 -14.82 -8.64 -17.84
N ARG A 80 -13.61 -8.98 -17.41
CA ARG A 80 -13.19 -10.38 -17.16
C ARG A 80 -12.17 -10.50 -16.04
N LYS A 81 -12.14 -11.67 -15.39
CA LYS A 81 -11.12 -11.98 -14.38
C LYS A 81 -9.74 -12.06 -15.03
N LEU A 82 -8.74 -11.46 -14.37
CA LEU A 82 -7.35 -11.45 -14.80
C LEU A 82 -6.47 -12.16 -13.77
N GLN A 83 -5.37 -12.76 -14.23
CA GLN A 83 -4.38 -13.42 -13.37
C GLN A 83 -3.09 -12.60 -13.38
N TRP A 84 -2.69 -12.10 -12.22
CA TRP A 84 -1.52 -11.23 -12.04
C TRP A 84 -0.34 -12.00 -11.46
N ASN A 85 0.83 -11.85 -12.07
CA ASN A 85 2.09 -12.29 -11.48
C ASN A 85 2.79 -11.09 -10.81
N PRO A 86 2.85 -11.04 -9.45
CA PRO A 86 3.47 -9.93 -8.73
C PRO A 86 5.01 -9.95 -8.77
N GLN A 87 5.63 -11.03 -9.26
CA GLN A 87 7.09 -11.09 -9.42
C GLN A 87 7.54 -10.47 -10.74
N THR A 88 6.83 -10.77 -11.83
CA THR A 88 7.13 -10.23 -13.17
C THR A 88 6.34 -8.97 -13.50
N GLU A 89 5.42 -8.58 -12.61
CA GLU A 89 4.49 -7.47 -12.78
C GLU A 89 3.77 -7.51 -14.14
N SER A 90 3.20 -8.68 -14.44
CA SER A 90 2.48 -8.92 -15.70
C SER A 90 1.26 -9.82 -15.53
N PHE A 91 0.33 -9.71 -16.48
CA PHE A 91 -0.80 -10.64 -16.58
C PHE A 91 -0.35 -11.95 -17.24
N VAL A 92 -0.63 -13.07 -16.58
CA VAL A 92 -0.20 -14.39 -17.02
C VAL A 92 -0.93 -14.80 -18.30
N GLY A 93 -0.20 -14.93 -19.41
CA GLY A 93 -0.73 -15.39 -20.70
C GLY A 93 -1.70 -14.43 -21.39
N ASP A 94 -1.72 -13.14 -21.00
CA ASP A 94 -2.75 -12.20 -21.44
C ASP A 94 -2.16 -10.96 -22.13
N ASN A 95 -1.95 -11.06 -23.44
CA ASN A 95 -1.34 -9.98 -24.23
C ASN A 95 -2.19 -8.72 -24.25
N GLU A 96 -3.52 -8.85 -24.30
CA GLU A 96 -4.44 -7.70 -24.30
C GLU A 96 -4.37 -6.94 -22.98
N ALA A 97 -4.44 -7.63 -21.83
CA ALA A 97 -4.33 -6.98 -20.54
C ALA A 97 -2.95 -6.34 -20.32
N ASN A 98 -1.88 -6.99 -20.79
CA ASN A 98 -0.51 -6.48 -20.69
C ASN A 98 -0.29 -5.18 -21.50
N GLN A 99 -1.09 -4.89 -22.53
CA GLN A 99 -1.04 -3.60 -23.23
C GLN A 99 -1.45 -2.42 -22.35
N TRP A 100 -2.24 -2.66 -21.29
CA TRP A 100 -2.71 -1.62 -20.36
C TRP A 100 -1.74 -1.32 -19.21
N LEU A 101 -0.62 -2.04 -19.10
CA LEU A 101 0.39 -1.82 -18.05
C LEU A 101 1.25 -0.58 -18.29
N LYS A 102 1.25 -0.08 -19.51
CA LYS A 102 1.97 1.13 -19.89
C LYS A 102 1.07 2.03 -20.72
N ARG A 103 1.37 3.33 -20.66
CA ARG A 103 0.82 4.30 -21.60
C ARG A 103 1.89 4.70 -22.58
N GLU A 104 1.48 5.11 -23.78
CA GLU A 104 2.39 5.79 -24.69
C GLU A 104 2.93 7.07 -24.01
N PRO A 105 4.26 7.27 -23.99
CA PRO A 105 4.86 8.52 -23.51
C PRO A 105 4.35 9.72 -24.31
N ARG A 106 4.34 10.90 -23.69
CA ARG A 106 4.04 12.13 -24.42
C ARG A 106 5.27 12.50 -25.25
N LYS A 107 5.07 13.07 -26.45
CA LYS A 107 6.16 13.56 -27.30
C LYS A 107 7.08 14.50 -26.50
N GLY A 108 8.39 14.24 -26.51
CA GLY A 108 9.42 14.97 -25.76
C GLY A 108 9.59 14.53 -24.30
N TYR A 109 8.87 13.50 -23.85
CA TYR A 109 8.97 12.88 -22.53
C TYR A 109 9.14 11.35 -22.66
N GLU A 110 9.81 10.91 -23.72
CA GLU A 110 10.17 9.52 -23.93
C GLU A 110 11.18 9.07 -22.86
N PHE A 111 11.05 7.84 -22.39
CA PHE A 111 12.06 7.25 -21.51
C PHE A 111 13.32 6.97 -22.34
N ALA A 112 14.50 7.22 -21.75
CA ALA A 112 15.75 6.79 -22.37
C ALA A 112 15.71 5.26 -22.50
N SER A 113 15.91 4.78 -23.73
CA SER A 113 16.01 3.35 -24.06
C SER A 113 17.29 2.74 -23.51
#